data_AF-A0A9D2J0J4-F1
#
_entry.id   AF-A0A9D2J0J4-F1
#
_cell.length_a   1.000
_cell.length_b   1.000
_cell.length_c   1.000
_cell.angle_alpha   90.00
_cell.angle_beta   90.00
_cell.angle_gamma   90.00
#
_symmetry.space_group_name_H-M   'P 1'
#
loop_
_entity.id
_entity.type
_entity.pdbx_description
1 polymer ?
#
loop_
_entity_poly.entity_id
_entity_poly.type
_entity_poly.pdbx_seq_one_letter_code
_entity_poly.pdbx_strand_id
1 'polypeptide(L)' 'MSKKDKDIALFVAFCIEEYGVTKGMTSKQVFDLFSQYGVTDYLSKCFEPLHTQSRQWLIAEIDEFIGIRKNKKA' A
#
# COMPACT_ATOMS: atom_id res chain seq x y z
N MET A 1 10.61 -17.53 -8.14
CA MET A 1 9.89 -16.25 -8.32
C MET A 1 10.10 -15.75 -9.72
N SER A 2 9.03 -15.40 -10.42
CA SER A 2 9.08 -14.75 -11.73
C SER A 2 9.60 -13.31 -11.59
N LYS A 3 9.96 -12.67 -12.72
CA LYS A 3 10.33 -11.25 -12.74
C LYS A 3 9.20 -10.38 -12.19
N LYS A 4 7.97 -10.66 -12.62
CA LYS A 4 6.76 -9.93 -12.20
C LYS A 4 6.53 -10.01 -10.69
N ASP A 5 6.78 -11.16 -10.06
CA ASP A 5 6.63 -11.30 -8.60
C ASP A 5 7.61 -10.38 -7.84
N LYS A 6 8.82 -10.19 -8.38
CA LYS A 6 9.82 -9.28 -7.79
C LYS A 6 9.40 -7.83 -7.97
N ASP A 7 8.90 -7.47 -9.15
CA ASP A 7 8.45 -6.10 -9.45
C ASP A 7 7.26 -5.72 -8.53
N ILE A 8 6.31 -6.64 -8.31
CA ILE A 8 5.21 -6.46 -7.36
C ILE A 8 5.73 -6.28 -5.94
N ALA A 9 6.67 -7.12 -5.49
CA ALA A 9 7.23 -7.02 -4.15
C ALA A 9 7.96 -5.68 -3.92
N LEU A 10 8.74 -5.22 -4.91
CA LEU A 10 9.40 -3.91 -4.87
C LEU A 10 8.40 -2.77 -4.81
N PHE A 11 7.31 -2.84 -5.58
CA PHE A 11 6.24 -1.84 -5.54
C PHE A 11 5.52 -1.79 -4.20
N VAL A 12 5.21 -2.93 -3.59
CA VAL A 12 4.60 -2.97 -2.25
C VAL A 12 5.56 -2.41 -1.21
N ALA A 13 6.85 -2.76 -1.26
CA ALA A 13 7.87 -2.20 -0.37
C ALA A 13 7.98 -0.68 -0.53
N PHE A 14 8.01 -0.18 -1.76
CA PHE A 14 7.98 1.24 -2.07
C PHE A 14 6.78 1.94 -1.41
N CYS A 15 5.56 1.39 -1.55
CA CYS A 15 4.37 1.99 -0.94
C CYS A 15 4.43 2.02 0.60
N ILE A 16 5.01 0.98 1.23
CA ILE A 16 5.17 0.92 2.69
C ILE A 16 6.12 2.03 3.18
N GLU A 17 7.26 2.20 2.51
CA GLU A 17 8.26 3.21 2.88
C GLU A 17 7.70 4.62 2.67
N GLU A 18 7.09 4.88 1.51
CA GLU A 18 6.56 6.18 1.17
C GLU A 18 5.39 6.62 2.06
N TYR A 19 4.53 5.67 2.41
CA TYR A 19 3.45 5.93 3.36
C TYR A 19 4.02 6.17 4.76
N GLY A 20 5.06 5.44 5.15
CA GLY A 20 5.79 5.65 6.40
C GLY A 20 6.38 7.06 6.51
N VAL A 21 7.12 7.50 5.48
CA VAL A 21 7.69 8.85 5.41
C VAL A 21 6.57 9.91 5.48
N THR A 22 5.49 9.73 4.71
CA THR A 22 4.41 10.72 4.64
C THR A 22 3.61 10.82 5.95
N LYS A 23 3.45 9.71 6.68
CA LYS A 23 2.65 9.66 7.92
C LYS A 23 3.49 9.72 9.20
N GLY A 24 4.81 9.80 9.09
CA GLY A 24 5.71 9.73 10.26
C GLY A 24 5.66 8.37 10.97
N MET A 25 5.45 7.29 10.23
CA MET A 25 5.33 5.92 10.74
C MET A 25 6.55 5.09 10.35
N THR A 26 6.95 4.15 11.22
CA THR A 26 7.98 3.16 10.86
C THR A 26 7.43 2.15 9.86
N SER A 27 8.30 1.57 9.03
CA SER A 27 7.90 0.55 8.05
C SER A 27 7.17 -0.64 8.69
N LYS A 28 7.52 -1.00 9.93
CA LYS A 28 6.81 -2.02 10.71
C LYS A 28 5.37 -1.61 11.02
N GLN A 29 5.16 -0.39 11.53
CA GLN A 29 3.81 0.11 11.82
C GLN A 29 2.95 0.20 10.56
N VAL A 30 3.54 0.62 9.45
CA VAL A 30 2.83 0.67 8.16
C VAL A 30 2.50 -0.73 7.65
N PHE A 31 3.44 -1.68 7.75
CA PHE A 31 3.19 -3.07 7.38
C PHE A 31 2.06 -3.69 8.21
N ASP A 32 2.06 -3.49 9.52
CA ASP A 32 1.00 -3.97 10.43
C ASP A 32 -0.37 -3.36 10.05
N LEU A 33 -0.40 -2.05 9.76
CA LEU A 33 -1.60 -1.35 9.29
C LEU A 33 -2.08 -1.90 7.94
N PHE A 34 -1.18 -2.05 6.97
CA PHE A 34 -1.50 -2.52 5.64
C PHE A 34 -2.01 -3.96 5.68
N SER A 35 -1.42 -4.81 6.52
CA SER A 35 -1.88 -6.17 6.77
C SER A 35 -3.27 -6.19 7.41
N GLN A 36 -3.49 -5.37 8.45
CA GLN A 36 -4.78 -5.27 9.16
C GLN A 36 -5.96 -4.88 8.24
N TYR A 37 -5.69 -4.01 7.25
CA TYR A 37 -6.70 -3.53 6.31
C TYR A 37 -6.63 -4.20 4.93
N GLY A 38 -5.70 -5.14 4.70
CA GLY A 38 -5.58 -5.84 3.41
C GLY A 38 -5.07 -4.94 2.27
N VAL A 39 -4.31 -3.90 2.59
CA VAL A 39 -3.69 -2.99 1.60
C VAL A 39 -2.59 -3.72 0.83
N THR A 40 -1.80 -4.58 1.47
CA THR A 40 -0.76 -5.36 0.78
C THR A 40 -1.33 -6.24 -0.33
N ASP A 41 -2.47 -6.88 -0.06
CA ASP A 41 -3.20 -7.69 -1.04
C ASP A 41 -3.78 -6.83 -2.18
N TYR A 42 -4.32 -5.66 -1.84
CA TYR A 42 -4.81 -4.70 -2.83
C TYR A 42 -3.69 -4.21 -3.77
N LEU A 43 -2.58 -3.72 -3.22
CA LEU A 43 -1.45 -3.21 -3.98
C LEU A 43 -0.84 -4.28 -4.90
N SER A 44 -0.77 -5.54 -4.43
CA SER A 44 -0.23 -6.65 -5.22
C SER A 44 -1.18 -7.12 -6.33
N LYS A 45 -2.48 -7.25 -6.04
CA LYS A 45 -3.49 -7.65 -7.04
C LYS A 45 -3.76 -6.57 -8.07
N CYS A 46 -3.70 -5.30 -7.69
CA CYS A 46 -3.93 -4.15 -8.55
C CYS A 46 -2.63 -3.51 -9.04
N PHE A 47 -1.52 -4.27 -9.10
CA PHE A 47 -0.21 -3.77 -9.51
C PHE A 47 -0.23 -3.04 -10.85
N GLU A 48 -0.81 -3.64 -11.90
CA GLU A 48 -0.77 -3.10 -13.27
C GLU A 48 -1.25 -1.64 -13.39
N PRO A 49 -2.43 -1.25 -12.87
CA PRO A 49 -2.83 0.16 -12.89
C PRO A 49 -2.09 1.04 -11.88
N LEU A 50 -1.70 0.50 -10.72
CA LEU A 50 -1.18 1.31 -9.61
C LEU A 50 0.30 1.69 -9.76
N HIS A 51 1.15 0.81 -10.30
CA HIS A 51 2.60 1.05 -10.38
C HIS A 51 3.01 2.18 -11.35
N THR A 52 2.06 2.68 -12.14
CA THR A 52 2.25 3.82 -13.06
C THR A 52 1.86 5.17 -12.44
N GLN A 53 1.25 5.17 -11.26
CA GLN A 53 0.71 6.36 -10.62
C GLN A 53 1.78 7.14 -9.85
N SER A 54 1.51 8.44 -9.65
CA SER A 54 2.39 9.28 -8.83
C SER A 54 2.34 8.88 -7.35
N ARG A 55 3.43 9.16 -6.64
CA ARG A 55 3.53 8.96 -5.18
C ARG A 55 2.35 9.58 -4.43
N GLN A 56 2.06 10.85 -4.68
CA GLN A 56 1.02 11.59 -3.98
C GLN A 56 -0.36 10.94 -4.16
N TRP A 57 -0.65 10.48 -5.39
CA TRP A 57 -1.88 9.79 -5.70
C TRP A 57 -1.97 8.44 -4.96
N LEU A 58 -0.89 7.65 -4.96
CA LEU A 58 -0.85 6.36 -4.25
C LEU A 58 -1.11 6.52 -2.74
N ILE A 59 -0.56 7.56 -2.10
CA ILE A 59 -0.81 7.82 -0.68
C ILE A 59 -2.30 8.13 -0.44
N ALA A 60 -2.89 9.00 -1.26
CA ALA A 60 -4.31 9.36 -1.13
C ALA A 60 -5.23 8.15 -1.34
N GLU A 61 -4.93 7.33 -2.35
CA GLU A 61 -5.65 6.08 -2.63
C GLU A 61 -5.59 5.11 -1.45
N ILE A 62 -4.40 4.94 -0.84
CA ILE A 62 -4.23 4.08 0.34
C ILE A 62 -5.01 4.62 1.55
N ASP A 63 -4.98 5.93 1.79
CA ASP A 63 -5.76 6.57 2.85
C ASP A 63 -7.26 6.31 2.68
N GLU A 64 -7.78 6.52 1.46
CA GLU A 64 -9.18 6.29 1.11
C GLU A 64 -9.56 4.81 1.33
N PHE A 65 -8.75 3.89 0.80
CA PHE A 65 -8.97 2.45 0.94
C PHE A 65 -9.04 2.01 2.41
N ILE A 66 -8.14 2.51 3.26
CA ILE A 66 -8.15 2.25 4.70
C ILE A 66 -9.39 2.88 5.35
N GLY A 67 -9.74 4.12 4.99
CA GLY A 67 -10.91 4.84 5.52
C GLY A 67 -12.22 4.09 5.26
N ILE A 68 -12.45 3.64 4.03
CA ILE A 68 -13.62 2.83 3.66
C ILE A 68 -13.71 1.57 4.52
N ARG A 69 -12.58 0.89 4.77
CA ARG A 69 -12.54 -0.36 5.55
C ARG A 69 -12.68 -0.15 7.05
N LYS A 70 -12.23 0.99 7.58
CA LYS A 70 -12.52 1.39 8.96
C LYS A 70 -14.02 1.58 9.16
N ASN A 71 -14.68 2.29 8.24
CA ASN A 71 -16.12 2.55 8.33
C ASN A 71 -16.98 1.29 8.18
N LYS A 72 -16.52 0.27 7.46
CA LYS A 72 -17.20 -1.04 7.38
C LYS A 72 -17.05 -1.91 8.65
N LYS A 73 -16.08 -1.59 9.51
CA LYS A 73 -15.84 -2.32 10.77
C LYS A 73 -16.49 -1.64 11.99
N ALA A 74 -17.01 -0.41 11.82
CA ALA A 74 -17.78 0.34 12.81
C ALA A 74 -19.28 0.02 12.66
#